data_AF-A0A8D6SYF4-F1
#
_entry.id   AF-A0A8D6SYF4-F1
#
_cell.length_a   1.000
_cell.length_b   1.000
_cell.length_c   1.000
_cell.angle_alpha   90.00
_cell.angle_beta   90.00
_cell.angle_gamma   90.00
#
_symmetry.space_group_name_H-M   'P 1'
#
loop_
_entity.id
_entity.type
_entity.pdbx_description
1 polymer ?
#
loop_
_entity_poly.entity_id
_entity_poly.type
_entity_poly.pdbx_seq_one_letter_code
_entity_poly.pdbx_strand_id
1 'polypeptide(L)'
;MIKIVEGEYIKTLTDGNLEDLVKELDRGYILVMLKENNKLHEGYIFVEDGEIIGYYYTDNLMEEVFGTEGKVKVLELLNKENKVIEIYKYNKDKLNLMKWLCPEIFVKKDDKNKKEKSDHKEEKYIQTKITIPLGNFIAANVRDFEKYLEENKYILIYVYRKVNNNFETGYVIYYGNKPLAAAYESKNGVLFGKEACYKIGSLLNDENSVIEVYEYDEKKVNVLLEEYPNMKIDNELKEDVIEEKTDNVESISLSYEENVDISREELLKKLGISEPDDSWIEAVIEDLIKPNNEELQELKEIIEKEMIEKIKNIDGVEDIKPEINLKWENGRYLIYGDINVKRKKILGIIKKNVDPSLIKFEIDNVIKKHLAKYTSRISINIE
;
A
#
# COMPACT_ATOMS: atom_id res chain seq x y z
N MET A 1 -10.93 15.72 14.74
CA MET A 1 -12.15 16.55 14.69
C MET A 1 -12.07 17.53 13.55
N ILE A 2 -12.77 17.17 12.48
CA ILE A 2 -12.96 17.95 11.29
C ILE A 2 -13.75 19.21 11.63
N LYS A 3 -13.31 20.34 11.09
CA LYS A 3 -14.09 21.58 11.12
C LYS A 3 -14.98 21.63 9.89
N ILE A 4 -16.29 21.54 10.10
CA ILE A 4 -17.28 21.72 9.04
C ILE A 4 -17.32 23.20 8.65
N VAL A 5 -17.21 23.50 7.36
CA VAL A 5 -17.30 24.87 6.83
C VAL A 5 -18.72 25.38 7.04
N GLU A 6 -18.90 26.51 7.72
CA GLU A 6 -20.25 26.96 8.08
C GLU A 6 -21.10 27.34 6.84
N GLY A 7 -22.32 26.79 6.80
CA GLY A 7 -23.32 27.05 5.76
C GLY A 7 -24.20 28.26 6.08
N GLU A 8 -25.12 28.58 5.17
CA GLU A 8 -26.19 29.55 5.46
C GLU A 8 -27.26 28.86 6.29
N TYR A 9 -27.46 29.32 7.53
CA TYR A 9 -28.49 28.78 8.42
C TYR A 9 -29.89 28.99 7.84
N ILE A 10 -30.70 27.93 7.82
CA ILE A 10 -32.10 27.99 7.40
C ILE A 10 -33.03 28.00 8.61
N LYS A 11 -32.98 26.96 9.45
CA LYS A 11 -33.90 26.78 10.58
C LYS A 11 -33.42 25.73 11.58
N THR A 12 -34.04 25.73 12.76
CA THR A 12 -33.87 24.74 13.83
C THR A 12 -35.19 24.03 14.10
N LEU A 13 -35.12 22.73 14.34
CA LEU A 13 -36.23 21.83 14.64
C LEU A 13 -35.88 20.96 15.85
N THR A 14 -36.90 20.51 16.58
CA THR A 14 -36.73 19.53 17.68
C THR A 14 -37.12 18.12 17.26
N ASP A 15 -37.78 17.98 16.11
CA ASP A 15 -38.13 16.70 15.51
C ASP A 15 -38.37 16.86 14.00
N GLY A 16 -38.24 15.77 13.25
CA GLY A 16 -38.44 15.79 11.80
C GLY A 16 -38.07 14.47 11.12
N ASN A 17 -38.80 14.14 10.05
CA ASN A 17 -38.49 12.98 9.21
C ASN A 17 -37.31 13.31 8.28
N LEU A 18 -36.28 12.47 8.28
CA LEU A 18 -35.08 12.67 7.48
C LEU A 18 -35.36 12.82 5.98
N GLU A 19 -36.30 12.06 5.42
CA GLU A 19 -36.62 12.12 3.98
C GLU A 19 -37.22 13.48 3.60
N ASP A 20 -38.04 14.06 4.46
CA ASP A 20 -38.66 15.37 4.21
C ASP A 20 -37.60 16.48 4.32
N LEU A 21 -36.71 16.39 5.31
CA LEU A 21 -35.61 17.34 5.50
C LEU A 21 -34.62 17.32 4.34
N VAL A 22 -34.31 16.15 3.80
CA VAL A 22 -33.42 15.97 2.65
C VAL A 22 -34.05 16.51 1.37
N LYS A 23 -35.36 16.31 1.15
CA LYS A 23 -36.06 16.86 -0.03
C LYS A 23 -36.18 18.38 0.03
N GLU A 24 -36.36 18.95 1.22
CA GLU A 24 -36.38 20.40 1.40
C GLU A 24 -34.98 21.01 1.18
N LEU A 25 -33.93 20.28 1.57
CA LEU A 25 -32.55 20.70 1.43
C LEU A 25 -31.95 20.26 0.09
N ASP A 26 -32.05 21.11 -0.93
CA ASP A 26 -31.44 20.87 -2.25
C ASP A 26 -29.91 20.60 -2.14
N ARG A 27 -29.15 21.48 -1.48
CA ARG A 27 -27.70 21.33 -1.27
C ARG A 27 -27.25 21.92 0.06
N GLY A 28 -26.54 21.15 0.90
CA GLY A 28 -26.08 21.61 2.20
C GLY A 28 -25.80 20.48 3.19
N TYR A 29 -26.02 20.74 4.47
CA TYR A 29 -26.00 19.71 5.50
C TYR A 29 -27.08 19.90 6.56
N ILE A 30 -27.48 18.80 7.18
CA ILE A 30 -28.34 18.74 8.36
C ILE A 30 -27.43 18.38 9.54
N LEU A 31 -27.46 19.19 10.59
CA LEU A 31 -26.75 18.98 11.84
C LEU A 31 -27.73 18.48 12.91
N VAL A 32 -27.40 17.38 13.56
CA VAL A 32 -28.14 16.76 14.65
C VAL A 32 -27.28 16.82 15.89
N MET A 33 -27.74 17.51 16.92
CA MET A 33 -27.03 17.69 18.17
C MET A 33 -27.79 17.05 19.32
N LEU A 34 -27.05 16.34 20.18
CA LEU A 34 -27.59 15.81 21.42
C LEU A 34 -26.56 15.94 22.54
N LYS A 35 -26.97 16.47 23.68
CA LYS A 35 -26.13 16.54 24.87
C LYS A 35 -26.49 15.40 25.82
N GLU A 36 -25.58 14.46 26.02
CA GLU A 36 -25.80 13.28 26.88
C GLU A 36 -24.53 13.04 27.73
N ASN A 37 -24.68 12.80 29.03
CA ASN A 37 -23.57 12.47 29.94
C ASN A 37 -22.36 13.44 29.88
N ASN A 38 -22.63 14.76 29.83
CA ASN A 38 -21.63 15.84 29.65
C ASN A 38 -20.85 15.81 28.31
N LYS A 39 -21.24 14.96 27.36
CA LYS A 39 -20.72 14.98 25.98
C LYS A 39 -21.71 15.65 25.05
N LEU A 40 -21.18 16.34 24.04
CA LEU A 40 -21.95 16.89 22.94
C LEU A 40 -21.72 15.99 21.73
N HIS A 41 -22.78 15.30 21.30
CA HIS A 41 -22.77 14.50 20.11
C HIS A 41 -23.26 15.34 18.94
N GLU A 42 -22.49 15.36 17.86
CA GLU A 42 -22.81 16.08 16.63
C GLU A 42 -22.83 15.09 15.47
N GLY A 43 -23.95 15.05 14.76
CA GLY A 43 -24.15 14.25 13.56
C GLY A 43 -24.47 15.13 12.37
N TYR A 44 -23.72 14.97 11.29
CA TYR A 44 -23.86 15.75 10.07
C TYR A 44 -24.29 14.85 8.92
N ILE A 45 -25.30 15.29 8.18
CA ILE A 45 -25.83 14.62 6.98
C ILE A 45 -25.68 15.58 5.81
N PHE A 46 -24.82 15.24 4.86
CA PHE A 46 -24.58 16.08 3.69
C PHE A 46 -25.53 15.72 2.56
N VAL A 47 -26.12 16.72 1.93
CA VAL A 47 -27.11 16.57 0.87
C VAL A 47 -26.69 17.33 -0.37
N GLU A 48 -26.86 16.70 -1.54
CA GLU A 48 -26.68 17.32 -2.85
C GLU A 48 -27.74 16.83 -3.81
N ASP A 49 -28.39 17.78 -4.47
CA ASP A 49 -29.47 17.57 -5.43
C ASP A 49 -30.60 16.70 -4.83
N GLY A 50 -30.91 16.94 -3.55
CA GLY A 50 -31.94 16.20 -2.79
C GLY A 50 -31.57 14.76 -2.44
N GLU A 51 -30.30 14.36 -2.57
CA GLU A 51 -29.81 13.04 -2.18
C GLU A 51 -28.75 13.16 -1.09
N ILE A 52 -28.77 12.22 -0.13
CA ILE A 52 -27.74 12.15 0.91
C ILE A 52 -26.45 11.64 0.28
N ILE A 53 -25.41 12.47 0.38
CA ILE A 53 -24.09 12.20 -0.18
C ILE A 53 -23.03 11.96 0.89
N GLY A 54 -23.33 12.08 2.18
CA GLY A 54 -22.33 11.90 3.22
C GLY A 54 -22.88 11.90 4.64
N TYR A 55 -22.15 11.24 5.53
CA TYR A 55 -22.43 11.22 6.96
C TYR A 55 -21.14 11.41 7.76
N TYR A 56 -21.23 12.18 8.82
CA TYR A 56 -20.14 12.44 9.74
C TYR A 56 -20.68 12.51 11.17
N TYR A 57 -20.00 11.87 12.11
CA TYR A 57 -20.35 11.95 13.53
C TYR A 57 -19.11 12.19 14.39
N THR A 58 -19.28 12.96 15.45
CA THR A 58 -18.28 13.12 16.51
C THR A 58 -18.92 13.29 17.89
N ASP A 59 -18.22 12.86 18.94
CA ASP A 59 -18.57 13.11 20.36
C ASP A 59 -17.89 14.35 20.95
N ASN A 60 -17.25 15.16 20.08
CA ASN A 60 -16.50 16.35 20.40
C ASN A 60 -15.33 16.14 21.40
N LEU A 61 -14.87 14.88 21.56
CA LEU A 61 -13.78 14.53 22.48
C LEU A 61 -12.76 13.56 21.86
N MET A 62 -13.18 12.36 21.47
CA MET A 62 -12.29 11.28 21.05
C MET A 62 -12.82 10.47 19.86
N GLU A 63 -14.14 10.40 19.68
CA GLU A 63 -14.75 9.60 18.62
C GLU A 63 -15.03 10.45 17.40
N GLU A 64 -14.60 9.94 16.24
CA GLU A 64 -14.79 10.58 14.95
C GLU A 64 -14.99 9.50 13.89
N VAL A 65 -16.20 9.42 13.32
CA VAL A 65 -16.55 8.38 12.35
C VAL A 65 -17.28 8.95 11.13
N PHE A 66 -17.09 8.30 9.99
CA PHE A 66 -17.54 8.76 8.67
C PHE A 66 -18.28 7.64 7.93
N GLY A 67 -18.90 7.99 6.80
CA GLY A 67 -19.48 7.00 5.88
C GLY A 67 -20.57 6.14 6.55
N THR A 68 -20.52 4.81 6.37
CA THR A 68 -21.55 3.89 6.90
C THR A 68 -21.59 3.84 8.43
N GLU A 69 -20.44 3.93 9.09
CA GLU A 69 -20.39 3.97 10.56
C GLU A 69 -20.90 5.31 11.10
N GLY A 70 -20.51 6.42 10.45
CA GLY A 70 -21.10 7.73 10.68
C GLY A 70 -22.62 7.69 10.50
N LYS A 71 -23.12 7.08 9.42
CA LYS A 71 -24.56 6.92 9.16
C LYS A 71 -25.28 6.25 10.31
N VAL A 72 -24.78 5.13 10.83
CA VAL A 72 -25.41 4.42 11.95
C VAL A 72 -25.53 5.35 13.16
N LYS A 73 -24.42 6.00 13.55
CA LYS A 73 -24.40 6.90 14.71
C LYS A 73 -25.30 8.13 14.54
N VAL A 74 -25.32 8.74 13.35
CA VAL A 74 -26.18 9.90 13.07
C VAL A 74 -27.65 9.51 13.06
N LEU A 75 -28.00 8.33 12.53
CA LEU A 75 -29.38 7.83 12.58
C LEU A 75 -29.80 7.45 14.01
N GLU A 76 -28.90 6.92 14.83
CA GLU A 76 -29.15 6.72 16.27
C GLU A 76 -29.45 8.05 16.96
N LEU A 77 -28.70 9.13 16.67
CA LEU A 77 -28.98 10.46 17.21
C LEU A 77 -30.35 11.00 16.78
N LEU A 78 -30.74 10.79 15.51
CA LEU A 78 -32.06 11.19 15.01
C LEU A 78 -33.22 10.47 15.72
N ASN A 79 -33.01 9.23 16.16
CA ASN A 79 -34.04 8.46 16.87
C ASN A 79 -34.12 8.76 18.37
N LYS A 80 -33.20 9.56 18.93
CA LYS A 80 -33.22 9.94 20.34
C LYS A 80 -34.14 11.13 20.61
N GLU A 81 -34.71 11.17 21.80
CA GLU A 81 -35.46 12.32 22.32
C GLU A 81 -34.50 13.45 22.76
N ASN A 82 -35.01 14.69 22.82
CA ASN A 82 -34.25 15.90 23.22
C ASN A 82 -33.06 16.28 22.32
N LYS A 83 -33.08 15.81 21.06
CA LYS A 83 -32.18 16.25 20.00
C LYS A 83 -32.56 17.65 19.49
N VAL A 84 -31.57 18.35 18.95
CA VAL A 84 -31.75 19.58 18.18
C VAL A 84 -31.28 19.32 16.76
N ILE A 85 -32.11 19.65 15.77
CA ILE A 85 -31.78 19.51 14.35
C ILE A 85 -31.67 20.90 13.74
N GLU A 86 -30.57 21.20 13.08
CA GLU A 86 -30.33 22.44 12.35
C GLU A 86 -30.06 22.15 10.88
N ILE A 87 -30.52 23.05 10.01
CA ILE A 87 -30.38 22.88 8.57
C ILE A 87 -29.57 24.05 8.01
N TYR A 88 -28.54 23.71 7.24
CA TYR A 88 -27.61 24.67 6.65
C TYR A 88 -27.49 24.46 5.16
N LYS A 89 -27.62 25.54 4.39
CA LYS A 89 -27.49 25.55 2.93
C LYS A 89 -26.05 25.79 2.50
N TYR A 90 -25.64 25.10 1.44
CA TYR A 90 -24.40 25.40 0.72
C TYR A 90 -24.67 25.87 -0.71
N ASN A 91 -23.78 26.73 -1.20
CA ASN A 91 -23.57 26.86 -2.64
C ASN A 91 -22.66 25.72 -3.15
N LYS A 92 -22.59 25.56 -4.46
CA LYS A 92 -21.82 24.48 -5.10
C LYS A 92 -20.34 24.51 -4.69
N ASP A 93 -19.75 25.69 -4.62
CA ASP A 93 -18.33 25.86 -4.30
C ASP A 93 -18.00 25.47 -2.86
N LYS A 94 -18.84 25.83 -1.88
CA LYS A 94 -18.67 25.42 -0.48
C LYS A 94 -18.79 23.91 -0.32
N LEU A 95 -19.73 23.27 -1.01
CA LEU A 95 -19.85 21.81 -0.96
C LEU A 95 -18.63 21.12 -1.60
N ASN A 96 -18.16 21.61 -2.75
CA ASN A 96 -16.95 21.09 -3.38
C ASN A 96 -15.72 21.27 -2.51
N LEU A 97 -15.61 22.41 -1.82
CA LEU A 97 -14.55 22.65 -0.85
C LEU A 97 -14.62 21.65 0.30
N MET A 98 -15.81 21.35 0.83
CA MET A 98 -15.98 20.31 1.85
C MET A 98 -15.58 18.92 1.33
N LYS A 99 -15.98 18.55 0.10
CA LYS A 99 -15.56 17.30 -0.55
C LYS A 99 -14.04 17.20 -0.74
N TRP A 100 -13.38 18.33 -0.99
CA TRP A 100 -11.92 18.39 -1.13
C TRP A 100 -11.19 18.33 0.21
N LEU A 101 -11.66 19.06 1.21
CA LEU A 101 -11.05 19.10 2.55
C LEU A 101 -11.24 17.80 3.32
N CYS A 102 -12.40 17.17 3.16
CA CYS A 102 -12.84 16.05 3.99
C CYS A 102 -13.58 15.00 3.13
N PRO A 103 -12.91 14.41 2.13
CA PRO A 103 -13.53 13.45 1.20
C PRO A 103 -14.10 12.22 1.91
N GLU A 104 -13.58 11.87 3.09
CA GLU A 104 -14.00 10.70 3.89
C GLU A 104 -15.45 10.78 4.37
N ILE A 105 -16.01 11.99 4.48
CA ILE A 105 -17.41 12.22 4.86
C ILE A 105 -18.37 11.72 3.78
N PHE A 106 -17.97 11.80 2.52
CA PHE A 106 -18.85 11.66 1.38
C PHE A 106 -18.88 10.21 0.89
N VAL A 107 -20.08 9.62 0.91
CA VAL A 107 -20.34 8.29 0.36
C VAL A 107 -20.21 8.41 -1.17
N LYS A 108 -19.23 7.72 -1.75
CA LYS A 108 -19.12 7.61 -3.22
C LYS A 108 -20.42 7.01 -3.74
N LYS A 109 -21.09 7.70 -4.66
CA LYS A 109 -22.23 7.14 -5.38
C LYS A 109 -21.74 5.93 -6.16
N ASP A 110 -22.30 4.77 -5.82
CA ASP A 110 -22.28 3.58 -6.67
C ASP A 110 -22.89 3.94 -8.03
N ASP A 111 -22.11 3.78 -9.10
CA ASP A 111 -22.65 3.69 -10.45
C ASP A 111 -23.57 2.47 -10.52
N LYS A 112 -24.87 2.71 -10.37
CA LYS A 112 -25.89 1.70 -10.60
C LYS A 112 -25.83 1.25 -12.06
N ASN A 113 -25.43 0.00 -12.30
CA ASN A 113 -26.25 -0.97 -13.03
C ASN A 113 -25.63 -2.38 -13.02
N LYS A 114 -25.99 -3.19 -12.03
CA LYS A 114 -26.91 -4.33 -12.17
C LYS A 114 -26.95 -5.09 -10.85
N LYS A 115 -28.17 -5.39 -10.40
CA LYS A 115 -28.44 -6.34 -9.33
C LYS A 115 -27.88 -7.70 -9.74
N GLU A 116 -26.84 -8.15 -9.07
CA GLU A 116 -26.74 -9.54 -8.68
C GLU A 116 -26.67 -9.60 -7.16
N LYS A 117 -27.55 -10.42 -6.58
CA LYS A 117 -27.49 -10.76 -5.17
C LYS A 117 -26.16 -11.47 -4.95
N SER A 118 -25.22 -10.87 -4.24
CA SER A 118 -24.10 -11.62 -3.67
C SER A 118 -24.08 -11.40 -2.17
N ASP A 119 -24.24 -12.50 -1.45
CA ASP A 119 -24.23 -12.59 0.00
C ASP A 119 -23.10 -11.74 0.61
N HIS A 120 -23.45 -10.84 1.53
CA HIS A 120 -22.48 -10.23 2.42
C HIS A 120 -21.82 -11.33 3.26
N LYS A 121 -20.67 -11.82 2.80
CA LYS A 121 -19.64 -12.31 3.72
C LYS A 121 -18.89 -11.08 4.20
N GLU A 122 -18.83 -10.91 5.52
CA GLU A 122 -17.97 -9.94 6.20
C GLU A 122 -16.56 -10.01 5.58
N GLU A 123 -16.02 -8.88 5.10
CA GLU A 123 -14.62 -8.80 4.62
C GLU A 123 -13.69 -9.19 5.77
N LYS A 124 -13.14 -10.40 5.72
CA LYS A 124 -12.30 -10.95 6.80
C LYS A 124 -10.85 -10.54 6.57
N TYR A 125 -10.53 -9.32 6.97
CA TYR A 125 -9.13 -8.90 7.08
C TYR A 125 -8.39 -9.81 8.06
N ILE A 126 -7.33 -10.45 7.56
CA ILE A 126 -6.47 -11.29 8.38
C ILE A 126 -5.40 -10.38 8.99
N GLN A 127 -5.34 -10.33 10.32
CA GLN A 127 -4.32 -9.59 11.06
C GLN A 127 -2.98 -10.33 10.97
N THR A 128 -2.33 -10.24 9.81
CA THR A 128 -1.02 -10.80 9.52
C THR A 128 -0.21 -9.82 8.68
N LYS A 129 1.10 -10.02 8.63
CA LYS A 129 2.01 -9.29 7.74
C LYS A 129 2.53 -10.27 6.71
N ILE A 130 2.41 -9.93 5.43
CA ILE A 130 2.90 -10.76 4.33
C ILE A 130 4.30 -10.30 3.91
N THR A 131 5.13 -11.24 3.46
CA THR A 131 6.43 -10.92 2.86
C THR A 131 6.46 -11.57 1.48
N ILE A 132 6.18 -10.76 0.45
CA ILE A 132 6.12 -11.24 -0.94
C ILE A 132 7.42 -10.80 -1.65
N PRO A 133 8.24 -11.73 -2.16
CA PRO A 133 9.52 -11.41 -2.78
C PRO A 133 9.31 -10.73 -4.14
N LEU A 134 9.87 -9.54 -4.38
CA LEU A 134 9.47 -8.74 -5.55
C LEU A 134 9.93 -9.29 -6.92
N GLY A 135 10.79 -10.31 -7.02
CA GLY A 135 11.10 -10.93 -8.33
C GLY A 135 12.06 -10.11 -9.20
N ASN A 136 12.11 -10.38 -10.50
CA ASN A 136 13.03 -9.70 -11.42
C ASN A 136 12.41 -8.39 -11.93
N PHE A 137 13.00 -7.25 -11.58
CA PHE A 137 12.46 -5.94 -11.96
C PHE A 137 12.38 -5.73 -13.48
N ILE A 138 11.24 -5.24 -13.95
CA ILE A 138 11.00 -4.88 -15.36
C ILE A 138 10.83 -3.36 -15.50
N ALA A 139 9.91 -2.77 -14.74
CA ALA A 139 9.54 -1.36 -14.89
C ALA A 139 8.93 -0.78 -13.60
N ALA A 140 9.03 0.53 -13.41
CA ALA A 140 8.46 1.28 -12.29
C ALA A 140 7.65 2.47 -12.77
N ASN A 141 6.64 2.85 -11.97
CA ASN A 141 5.70 3.94 -12.20
C ASN A 141 4.98 3.84 -13.57
N VAL A 142 4.60 2.63 -13.97
CA VAL A 142 3.95 2.35 -15.26
C VAL A 142 2.44 2.20 -15.10
N ARG A 143 1.68 3.12 -15.69
CA ARG A 143 0.21 3.07 -15.67
C ARG A 143 -0.38 2.10 -16.68
N ASP A 144 0.37 1.81 -17.73
CA ASP A 144 0.06 0.89 -18.81
C ASP A 144 0.73 -0.48 -18.60
N PHE A 145 0.62 -1.00 -17.36
CA PHE A 145 1.28 -2.23 -16.94
C PHE A 145 0.82 -3.46 -17.76
N GLU A 146 -0.37 -3.40 -18.37
CA GLU A 146 -0.95 -4.47 -19.18
C GLU A 146 -0.07 -4.82 -20.39
N LYS A 147 0.77 -3.88 -20.87
CA LYS A 147 1.71 -4.12 -21.97
C LYS A 147 2.82 -5.11 -21.62
N TYR A 148 3.07 -5.32 -20.33
CA TYR A 148 4.11 -6.23 -19.84
C TYR A 148 3.58 -7.64 -19.56
N LEU A 149 2.26 -7.87 -19.72
CA LEU A 149 1.60 -9.16 -19.54
C LEU A 149 1.83 -10.08 -20.74
N GLU A 150 3.08 -10.52 -20.94
CA GLU A 150 3.49 -11.39 -22.04
C GLU A 150 2.93 -12.82 -21.90
N GLU A 151 2.52 -13.42 -23.02
CA GLU A 151 2.06 -14.82 -23.04
C GLU A 151 3.14 -15.78 -22.52
N ASN A 152 2.71 -16.77 -21.73
CA ASN A 152 3.57 -17.79 -21.11
C ASN A 152 4.58 -17.28 -20.07
N LYS A 153 4.45 -16.04 -19.59
CA LYS A 153 5.25 -15.50 -18.48
C LYS A 153 4.42 -15.26 -17.23
N TYR A 154 5.07 -15.35 -16.08
CA TYR A 154 4.50 -14.91 -14.81
C TYR A 154 4.95 -13.48 -14.51
N ILE A 155 3.99 -12.60 -14.31
CA ILE A 155 4.24 -11.18 -14.06
C ILE A 155 3.59 -10.78 -12.75
N LEU A 156 4.39 -10.28 -11.82
CA LEU A 156 3.90 -9.60 -10.61
C LEU A 156 3.68 -8.13 -10.92
N ILE A 157 2.47 -7.67 -10.66
CA ILE A 157 2.12 -6.26 -10.53
C ILE A 157 2.13 -5.90 -9.05
N TYR A 158 3.09 -5.08 -8.67
CA TYR A 158 3.24 -4.52 -7.34
C TYR A 158 2.76 -3.08 -7.37
N VAL A 159 1.72 -2.75 -6.59
CA VAL A 159 1.19 -1.39 -6.53
C VAL A 159 1.12 -0.92 -5.11
N TYR A 160 1.61 0.28 -4.81
CA TYR A 160 1.53 0.83 -3.47
C TYR A 160 1.23 2.31 -3.48
N ARG A 161 0.58 2.78 -2.42
CA ARG A 161 0.38 4.21 -2.17
C ARG A 161 0.56 4.51 -0.70
N LYS A 162 1.12 5.67 -0.41
CA LYS A 162 1.26 6.16 0.96
C LYS A 162 0.00 6.90 1.38
N VAL A 163 -0.65 6.43 2.45
CA VAL A 163 -1.84 7.05 3.04
C VAL A 163 -1.57 7.28 4.53
N ASN A 164 -1.53 8.55 4.95
CA ASN A 164 -1.40 8.94 6.37
C ASN A 164 -0.30 8.16 7.13
N ASN A 165 0.92 8.18 6.60
CA ASN A 165 2.11 7.48 7.10
C ASN A 165 2.09 5.94 7.07
N ASN A 166 1.05 5.31 6.53
CA ASN A 166 1.01 3.87 6.25
C ASN A 166 1.04 3.63 4.74
N PHE A 167 1.35 2.40 4.34
CA PHE A 167 1.26 1.97 2.95
C PHE A 167 0.02 1.09 2.78
N GLU A 168 -0.70 1.36 1.70
CA GLU A 168 -1.59 0.38 1.11
C GLU A 168 -0.84 -0.26 -0.05
N THR A 169 -0.82 -1.59 -0.07
CA THR A 169 0.06 -2.35 -0.92
C THR A 169 -0.71 -3.48 -1.57
N GLY A 170 -0.59 -3.62 -2.88
CA GLY A 170 -1.25 -4.61 -3.70
C GLY A 170 -0.24 -5.46 -4.46
N TYR A 171 -0.51 -6.76 -4.50
CA TYR A 171 0.25 -7.74 -5.26
C TYR A 171 -0.72 -8.53 -6.12
N VAL A 172 -0.52 -8.56 -7.44
CA VAL A 172 -1.28 -9.41 -8.36
C VAL A 172 -0.30 -10.15 -9.26
N ILE A 173 -0.37 -11.48 -9.26
CA ILE A 173 0.41 -12.32 -10.15
C ILE A 173 -0.47 -12.70 -11.32
N TYR A 174 0.03 -12.45 -12.52
CA TYR A 174 -0.56 -12.84 -13.79
C TYR A 174 0.23 -13.99 -14.41
N TYR A 175 -0.46 -14.86 -15.15
CA TYR A 175 0.15 -15.72 -16.16
C TYR A 175 -0.42 -15.32 -17.53
N GLY A 176 0.41 -14.74 -18.39
CA GLY A 176 -0.11 -13.98 -19.53
C GLY A 176 -1.02 -12.85 -19.06
N ASN A 177 -2.22 -12.76 -19.62
CA ASN A 177 -3.23 -11.76 -19.23
C ASN A 177 -4.18 -12.23 -18.11
N LYS A 178 -3.98 -13.42 -17.54
CA LYS A 178 -4.90 -14.00 -16.55
C LYS A 178 -4.37 -13.78 -15.12
N PRO A 179 -5.11 -13.09 -14.23
CA PRO A 179 -4.73 -12.99 -12.84
C PRO A 179 -4.87 -14.37 -12.18
N LEU A 180 -3.81 -14.79 -11.52
CA LEU A 180 -3.68 -16.12 -10.92
C LEU A 180 -3.72 -16.04 -9.38
N ALA A 181 -3.16 -14.97 -8.81
CA ALA A 181 -3.14 -14.76 -7.38
C ALA A 181 -3.11 -13.29 -7.01
N ALA A 182 -3.69 -12.94 -5.84
CA ALA A 182 -3.66 -11.58 -5.33
C ALA A 182 -3.59 -11.49 -3.81
N ALA A 183 -2.94 -10.43 -3.32
CA ALA A 183 -2.92 -10.03 -1.92
C ALA A 183 -2.94 -8.51 -1.79
N TYR A 184 -3.70 -8.00 -0.82
CA TYR A 184 -3.79 -6.58 -0.51
C TYR A 184 -3.50 -6.36 0.98
N GLU A 185 -2.48 -5.57 1.28
CA GLU A 185 -2.08 -5.23 2.64
C GLU A 185 -2.40 -3.77 2.94
N SER A 186 -2.96 -3.52 4.11
CA SER A 186 -3.24 -2.18 4.62
C SER A 186 -3.13 -2.16 6.15
N LYS A 187 -3.36 -1.00 6.76
CA LYS A 187 -3.46 -0.86 8.22
C LYS A 187 -4.52 -1.77 8.87
N ASN A 188 -5.50 -2.25 8.10
CA ASN A 188 -6.57 -3.10 8.59
C ASN A 188 -6.19 -4.61 8.58
N GLY A 189 -5.04 -4.97 8.01
CA GLY A 189 -4.60 -6.34 7.78
C GLY A 189 -4.52 -6.68 6.30
N VAL A 190 -4.52 -7.98 6.01
CA VAL A 190 -4.33 -8.52 4.66
C VAL A 190 -5.62 -9.16 4.14
N LEU A 191 -5.94 -8.86 2.88
CA LEU A 191 -6.94 -9.56 2.07
C LEU A 191 -6.23 -10.41 1.01
N PHE A 192 -6.87 -11.50 0.61
CA PHE A 192 -6.34 -12.43 -0.37
C PHE A 192 -7.34 -12.72 -1.49
N GLY A 193 -6.85 -13.22 -2.63
CA GLY A 193 -7.68 -13.73 -3.73
C GLY A 193 -8.56 -12.66 -4.37
N LYS A 194 -9.81 -13.01 -4.68
CA LYS A 194 -10.76 -12.11 -5.37
C LYS A 194 -11.03 -10.82 -4.59
N GLU A 195 -11.13 -10.90 -3.27
CA GLU A 195 -11.35 -9.72 -2.41
C GLU A 195 -10.18 -8.73 -2.50
N ALA A 196 -8.95 -9.24 -2.57
CA ALA A 196 -7.77 -8.41 -2.81
C ALA A 196 -7.81 -7.74 -4.20
N CYS A 197 -8.21 -8.45 -5.25
CA CYS A 197 -8.29 -7.91 -6.61
C CYS A 197 -9.14 -6.64 -6.70
N TYR A 198 -10.28 -6.60 -5.99
CA TYR A 198 -11.15 -5.42 -5.98
C TYR A 198 -10.46 -4.18 -5.37
N LYS A 199 -9.75 -4.34 -4.25
CA LYS A 199 -9.01 -3.23 -3.63
C LYS A 199 -7.82 -2.82 -4.50
N ILE A 200 -7.12 -3.79 -5.08
CA ILE A 200 -5.96 -3.53 -5.94
C ILE A 200 -6.37 -2.81 -7.22
N GLY A 201 -7.51 -3.17 -7.84
CA GLY A 201 -8.06 -2.45 -8.97
C GLY A 201 -8.31 -0.97 -8.67
N SER A 202 -8.70 -0.64 -7.43
CA SER A 202 -8.83 0.75 -6.99
C SER A 202 -7.47 1.45 -6.83
N LEU A 203 -6.44 0.73 -6.39
CA LEU A 203 -5.06 1.23 -6.29
C LEU A 203 -4.44 1.49 -7.66
N LEU A 204 -4.65 0.59 -8.62
CA LEU A 204 -4.11 0.71 -9.98
C LEU A 204 -4.63 1.95 -10.71
N ASN A 205 -5.88 2.35 -10.42
CA ASN A 205 -6.53 3.53 -10.98
C ASN A 205 -6.23 4.85 -10.22
N ASP A 206 -5.50 4.80 -9.11
CA ASP A 206 -5.13 5.99 -8.34
C ASP A 206 -3.89 6.66 -8.95
N GLU A 207 -4.00 7.95 -9.30
CA GLU A 207 -2.89 8.74 -9.84
C GLU A 207 -1.69 8.87 -8.87
N ASN A 208 -1.90 8.63 -7.57
CA ASN A 208 -0.88 8.73 -6.54
C ASN A 208 -0.27 7.38 -6.13
N SER A 209 -0.71 6.27 -6.73
CA SER A 209 -0.06 4.98 -6.49
C SER A 209 1.20 4.82 -7.35
N VAL A 210 2.16 4.03 -6.92
CA VAL A 210 3.30 3.63 -7.74
C VAL A 210 3.06 2.19 -8.16
N ILE A 211 3.17 1.93 -9.46
CA ILE A 211 3.00 0.59 -10.05
C ILE A 211 4.37 0.12 -10.55
N GLU A 212 4.82 -1.01 -10.03
CA GLU A 212 6.04 -1.69 -10.41
C GLU A 212 5.71 -3.07 -10.97
N VAL A 213 6.50 -3.49 -11.94
CA VAL A 213 6.29 -4.71 -12.70
C VAL A 213 7.52 -5.58 -12.58
N TYR A 214 7.29 -6.85 -12.27
CA TYR A 214 8.35 -7.82 -12.08
C TYR A 214 8.05 -9.13 -12.78
N GLU A 215 9.09 -9.78 -13.32
CA GLU A 215 9.02 -11.12 -13.86
C GLU A 215 9.26 -12.16 -12.76
N TYR A 216 8.38 -13.15 -12.69
CA TYR A 216 8.50 -14.32 -11.85
C TYR A 216 8.82 -15.54 -12.70
N ASP A 217 9.60 -16.46 -12.15
CA ASP A 217 9.62 -17.83 -12.65
C ASP A 217 8.50 -18.67 -12.00
N GLU A 218 8.15 -19.77 -12.66
CA GLU A 218 7.10 -20.69 -12.19
C GLU A 218 7.38 -21.22 -10.78
N LYS A 219 8.65 -21.45 -10.43
CA LYS A 219 9.04 -21.96 -9.11
C LYS A 219 8.70 -20.95 -8.02
N LYS A 220 9.02 -19.68 -8.22
CA LYS A 220 8.73 -18.57 -7.29
C LYS A 220 7.22 -18.40 -7.07
N VAL A 221 6.42 -18.54 -8.14
CA VAL A 221 4.96 -18.54 -8.03
C VAL A 221 4.48 -19.72 -7.19
N ASN A 222 4.95 -20.93 -7.46
CA ASN A 222 4.52 -22.13 -6.74
C ASN A 222 4.81 -22.04 -5.24
N VAL A 223 6.03 -21.61 -4.86
CA VAL A 223 6.40 -21.39 -3.44
C VAL A 223 5.49 -20.39 -2.77
N LEU A 224 5.24 -19.25 -3.41
CA LEU A 224 4.39 -18.22 -2.85
C LEU A 224 2.97 -18.73 -2.61
N LEU A 225 2.44 -19.56 -3.52
CA LEU A 225 1.09 -20.12 -3.40
C LEU A 225 1.02 -21.31 -2.45
N GLU A 226 2.13 -21.94 -2.09
CA GLU A 226 2.22 -22.90 -1.00
C GLU A 226 2.23 -22.19 0.36
N GLU A 227 2.98 -21.09 0.49
CA GLU A 227 3.03 -20.27 1.71
C GLU A 227 1.71 -19.51 1.96
N TYR A 228 1.12 -18.96 0.89
CA TYR A 228 -0.11 -18.17 0.95
C TYR A 228 -1.20 -18.75 0.01
N PRO A 229 -1.75 -19.94 0.32
CA PRO A 229 -2.71 -20.61 -0.57
C PRO A 229 -3.97 -19.81 -0.83
N ASN A 230 -4.36 -18.96 0.13
CA ASN A 230 -5.53 -18.09 0.03
C ASN A 230 -5.37 -17.00 -1.05
N MET A 231 -4.15 -16.72 -1.52
CA MET A 231 -3.92 -15.76 -2.60
C MET A 231 -4.50 -16.22 -3.93
N LYS A 232 -4.68 -17.52 -4.14
CA LYS A 232 -5.17 -18.08 -5.42
C LYS A 232 -6.53 -17.49 -5.77
N ILE A 233 -6.67 -17.08 -7.03
CA ILE A 233 -7.93 -16.60 -7.58
C ILE A 233 -8.58 -17.80 -8.28
N ASP A 234 -9.57 -18.43 -7.65
CA ASP A 234 -10.32 -19.52 -8.27
C ASP A 234 -11.05 -18.99 -9.53
N ASN A 235 -10.56 -19.38 -10.71
CA ASN A 235 -11.11 -18.99 -12.01
C ASN A 235 -12.44 -19.73 -12.29
N GLU A 236 -13.49 -19.37 -11.58
CA GLU A 236 -14.84 -19.37 -12.16
C GLU A 236 -15.02 -18.07 -12.94
N LEU A 237 -14.51 -18.04 -14.18
CA LEU A 237 -14.85 -17.03 -15.17
C LEU A 237 -16.27 -17.33 -15.67
N LYS A 238 -17.26 -16.56 -15.21
CA LYS A 238 -18.44 -16.28 -16.04
C LYS A 238 -18.15 -14.98 -16.78
N GLU A 239 -17.64 -15.14 -18.00
CA GLU A 239 -17.61 -14.07 -18.99
C GLU A 239 -19.06 -13.80 -19.44
N ASP A 240 -19.65 -12.69 -19.01
CA ASP A 240 -20.86 -12.15 -19.65
C ASP A 240 -20.45 -11.42 -20.94
N VAL A 241 -20.10 -12.20 -21.97
CA VAL A 241 -20.16 -11.73 -23.36
C VAL A 241 -21.62 -11.79 -23.80
N ILE A 242 -22.17 -10.63 -24.11
CA ILE A 242 -23.47 -10.50 -24.78
C ILE A 242 -23.32 -11.10 -26.18
N GLU A 243 -23.81 -12.32 -26.40
CA GLU A 243 -24.15 -12.80 -27.73
C GLU A 243 -25.35 -13.77 -27.70
N GLU A 244 -26.13 -13.70 -28.77
CA GLU A 244 -27.48 -14.19 -28.91
C GLU A 244 -27.63 -15.73 -28.87
N LYS A 245 -28.78 -16.15 -28.32
CA LYS A 245 -29.53 -17.41 -28.54
C LYS A 245 -28.86 -18.48 -29.41
N THR A 246 -28.72 -19.69 -28.88
CA THR A 246 -29.44 -20.89 -29.39
C THR A 246 -29.45 -22.03 -28.38
N ASP A 247 -30.50 -22.83 -28.48
CA ASP A 247 -30.93 -23.87 -27.56
C ASP A 247 -29.98 -25.06 -27.36
N ASN A 248 -30.21 -25.72 -26.22
CA ASN A 248 -30.30 -27.16 -26.02
C ASN A 248 -29.07 -27.94 -25.47
N VAL A 249 -29.36 -28.65 -24.37
CA VAL A 249 -29.02 -30.04 -24.02
C VAL A 249 -28.28 -30.23 -22.67
N GLU A 250 -29.01 -30.91 -21.79
CA GLU A 250 -28.67 -31.83 -20.68
C GLU A 250 -27.91 -31.34 -19.44
N SER A 251 -28.71 -31.23 -18.39
CA SER A 251 -28.34 -31.45 -17.00
C SER A 251 -27.59 -32.78 -16.79
N ILE A 252 -26.36 -32.70 -16.30
CA ILE A 252 -25.72 -33.79 -15.56
C ILE A 252 -25.49 -33.30 -14.13
N SER A 253 -26.32 -33.82 -13.22
CA SER A 253 -26.06 -33.82 -11.79
C SER A 253 -24.90 -34.77 -11.50
N LEU A 254 -23.84 -34.29 -10.86
CA LEU A 254 -22.90 -35.16 -10.18
C LEU A 254 -22.69 -34.68 -8.73
N SER A 255 -22.88 -35.66 -7.87
CA SER A 255 -22.91 -35.67 -6.41
C SER A 255 -21.56 -35.35 -5.78
N TYR A 256 -21.63 -34.80 -4.56
CA TYR A 256 -20.53 -34.81 -3.60
C TYR A 256 -20.03 -36.25 -3.39
N GLU A 257 -18.76 -36.51 -3.68
CA GLU A 257 -18.06 -37.72 -3.26
C GLU A 257 -16.89 -37.42 -2.32
N GLU A 258 -16.60 -38.43 -1.51
CA GLU A 258 -15.96 -38.42 -0.22
C GLU A 258 -14.46 -38.05 -0.22
N ASN A 259 -14.00 -37.58 0.94
CA ASN A 259 -12.57 -37.43 1.28
C ASN A 259 -11.82 -38.75 1.07
N VAL A 260 -10.93 -38.80 0.08
CA VAL A 260 -9.89 -39.83 -0.01
C VAL A 260 -8.61 -39.25 0.58
N ASP A 261 -8.13 -39.86 1.65
CA ASP A 261 -6.90 -39.49 2.35
C ASP A 261 -5.68 -39.93 1.50
N ILE A 262 -5.15 -39.01 0.68
CA ILE A 262 -3.98 -39.27 -0.18
C ILE A 262 -2.72 -38.90 0.59
N SER A 263 -1.73 -39.80 0.68
CA SER A 263 -0.49 -39.51 1.41
C SER A 263 0.39 -38.49 0.68
N ARG A 264 1.21 -37.77 1.45
CA ARG A 264 2.12 -36.71 0.94
C ARG A 264 3.05 -37.24 -0.16
N GLU A 265 3.60 -38.44 -0.01
CA GLU A 265 4.47 -39.04 -1.03
C GLU A 265 3.71 -39.36 -2.34
N GLU A 266 2.45 -39.79 -2.25
CA GLU A 266 1.65 -40.07 -3.46
C GLU A 266 1.20 -38.79 -4.18
N LEU A 267 0.95 -37.71 -3.44
CA LEU A 267 0.68 -36.39 -4.01
C LEU A 267 1.90 -35.82 -4.72
N LEU A 268 3.08 -35.84 -4.10
CA LEU A 268 4.33 -35.34 -4.69
C LEU A 268 4.71 -36.13 -5.95
N LYS A 269 4.49 -37.45 -5.95
CA LYS A 269 4.75 -38.32 -7.10
C LYS A 269 3.74 -38.11 -8.24
N LYS A 270 2.46 -37.86 -7.93
CA LYS A 270 1.43 -37.50 -8.93
C LYS A 270 1.68 -36.12 -9.55
N LEU A 271 2.27 -35.20 -8.79
CA LEU A 271 2.57 -33.83 -9.23
C LEU A 271 3.96 -33.71 -9.88
N GLY A 272 4.79 -34.75 -9.81
CA GLY A 272 6.12 -34.76 -10.43
C GLY A 272 7.16 -33.88 -9.71
N ILE A 273 6.96 -33.60 -8.41
CA ILE A 273 7.77 -32.69 -7.62
C ILE A 273 8.66 -33.50 -6.66
N SER A 274 9.96 -33.22 -6.65
CA SER A 274 10.92 -33.76 -5.67
C SER A 274 10.93 -32.92 -4.40
N GLU A 275 11.19 -33.52 -3.24
CA GLU A 275 11.32 -32.76 -2.00
C GLU A 275 12.41 -31.67 -2.11
N PRO A 276 12.16 -30.46 -1.56
CA PRO A 276 13.15 -29.40 -1.55
C PRO A 276 14.36 -29.82 -0.73
N ASP A 277 15.55 -29.72 -1.33
CA ASP A 277 16.82 -30.03 -0.68
C ASP A 277 17.43 -28.78 0.00
N ASP A 278 18.48 -28.99 0.79
CA ASP A 278 19.15 -27.90 1.53
C ASP A 278 19.67 -26.80 0.58
N SER A 279 20.05 -27.17 -0.65
CA SER A 279 20.50 -26.21 -1.68
C SER A 279 19.36 -25.29 -2.14
N TRP A 280 18.13 -25.78 -2.17
CA TRP A 280 16.96 -24.99 -2.52
C TRP A 280 16.61 -23.98 -1.40
N ILE A 281 16.71 -24.39 -0.14
CA ILE A 281 16.44 -23.54 1.02
C ILE A 281 17.44 -22.38 1.09
N GLU A 282 18.73 -22.65 0.86
CA GLU A 282 19.77 -21.61 0.86
C GLU A 282 19.54 -20.56 -0.23
N ALA A 283 19.13 -20.98 -1.44
CA ALA A 283 18.86 -20.07 -2.55
C ALA A 283 17.68 -19.12 -2.26
N VAL A 284 16.61 -19.61 -1.62
CA VAL A 284 15.44 -18.80 -1.25
C VAL A 284 15.79 -17.77 -0.17
N ILE A 285 16.61 -18.15 0.82
CA ILE A 285 17.06 -17.25 1.88
C ILE A 285 17.97 -16.15 1.32
N GLU A 286 18.86 -16.47 0.37
CA GLU A 286 19.72 -15.47 -0.27
C GLU A 286 18.92 -14.42 -1.07
N ASP A 287 17.85 -14.85 -1.75
CA ASP A 287 17.02 -13.96 -2.59
C ASP A 287 16.17 -12.98 -1.74
N LEU A 288 15.80 -13.37 -0.52
CA LEU A 288 15.03 -12.51 0.41
C LEU A 288 15.88 -11.46 1.15
N ILE A 289 17.19 -11.69 1.29
CA ILE A 289 18.09 -10.82 2.08
C ILE A 289 18.93 -9.91 1.17
N LYS A 290 19.01 -10.22 -0.13
CA LYS A 290 19.81 -9.46 -1.09
C LYS A 290 19.21 -8.06 -1.33
N PRO A 291 19.97 -6.98 -1.05
CA PRO A 291 19.55 -5.63 -1.37
C PRO A 291 19.47 -5.44 -2.88
N ASN A 292 18.46 -4.72 -3.34
CA ASN A 292 18.33 -4.35 -4.74
C ASN A 292 19.33 -3.22 -5.12
N ASN A 293 19.46 -2.93 -6.42
CA ASN A 293 20.44 -1.94 -6.88
C ASN A 293 20.14 -0.50 -6.41
N GLU A 294 18.87 -0.16 -6.20
CA GLU A 294 18.44 1.15 -5.72
C GLU A 294 18.78 1.31 -4.24
N GLU A 295 18.50 0.31 -3.41
CA GLU A 295 18.89 0.26 -2.00
C GLU A 295 20.42 0.36 -1.84
N LEU A 296 21.18 -0.30 -2.71
CA LEU A 296 22.64 -0.18 -2.73
C LEU A 296 23.10 1.23 -3.11
N GLN A 297 22.39 1.90 -4.02
CA GLN A 297 22.72 3.25 -4.47
C GLN A 297 22.36 4.30 -3.40
N GLU A 298 21.20 4.19 -2.77
CA GLU A 298 20.82 5.06 -1.64
C GLU A 298 21.81 4.93 -0.47
N LEU A 299 22.17 3.68 -0.14
CA LEU A 299 23.14 3.40 0.92
C LEU A 299 24.53 3.96 0.59
N LYS A 300 24.93 3.91 -0.68
CA LYS A 300 26.17 4.52 -1.17
C LYS A 300 26.17 6.02 -0.90
N GLU A 301 25.11 6.72 -1.28
CA GLU A 301 24.99 8.17 -1.14
C GLU A 301 24.98 8.60 0.33
N ILE A 302 24.31 7.85 1.21
CA ILE A 302 24.30 8.08 2.65
C ILE A 302 25.72 7.97 3.23
N ILE A 303 26.44 6.90 2.86
CA ILE A 303 27.80 6.65 3.35
C ILE A 303 28.75 7.74 2.83
N GLU A 304 28.70 8.09 1.53
CA GLU A 304 29.53 9.13 0.92
C GLU A 304 29.31 10.49 1.59
N LYS A 305 28.05 10.87 1.81
CA LYS A 305 27.70 12.13 2.46
C LYS A 305 28.23 12.20 3.89
N GLU A 306 28.08 11.13 4.66
CA GLU A 306 28.56 11.11 6.04
C GLU A 306 30.10 11.09 6.11
N MET A 307 30.79 10.42 5.18
CA MET A 307 32.25 10.52 5.04
C MET A 307 32.70 11.96 4.79
N ILE A 308 32.02 12.68 3.89
CA ILE A 308 32.31 14.09 3.61
C ILE A 308 32.16 14.94 4.88
N GLU A 309 31.04 14.79 5.59
CA GLU A 309 30.76 15.56 6.81
C GLU A 309 31.78 15.30 7.91
N LYS A 310 32.19 14.04 8.13
CA LYS A 310 33.15 13.66 9.18
C LYS A 310 34.57 14.11 8.84
N ILE A 311 35.04 13.83 7.63
CA ILE A 311 36.46 14.01 7.27
C ILE A 311 36.79 15.46 6.96
N LYS A 312 35.85 16.24 6.43
CA LYS A 312 36.05 17.68 6.16
C LYS A 312 36.31 18.50 7.44
N ASN A 313 35.88 17.99 8.59
CA ASN A 313 36.11 18.61 9.90
C ASN A 313 37.49 18.30 10.50
N ILE A 314 38.28 17.42 9.88
CA ILE A 314 39.64 17.10 10.33
C ILE A 314 40.58 18.27 10.03
N ASP A 315 41.39 18.65 11.03
CA ASP A 315 42.37 19.71 10.86
C ASP A 315 43.39 19.37 9.76
N GLY A 316 43.56 20.28 8.80
CA GLY A 316 44.41 20.08 7.63
C GLY A 316 43.70 19.57 6.36
N VAL A 317 42.42 19.18 6.42
CA VAL A 317 41.63 18.76 5.25
C VAL A 317 40.90 19.94 4.61
N GLU A 318 41.16 20.22 3.33
CA GLU A 318 40.48 21.26 2.54
C GLU A 318 39.17 20.73 1.94
N ASP A 319 39.26 19.56 1.30
CA ASP A 319 38.15 18.95 0.58
C ASP A 319 38.30 17.42 0.55
N ILE A 320 37.20 16.73 0.31
CA ILE A 320 37.14 15.28 0.19
C ILE A 320 36.16 14.87 -0.91
N LYS A 321 36.59 13.92 -1.73
CA LYS A 321 35.77 13.29 -2.76
C LYS A 321 35.80 11.77 -2.57
N PRO A 322 34.79 11.20 -1.92
CA PRO A 322 34.62 9.76 -1.88
C PRO A 322 34.00 9.28 -3.20
N GLU A 323 34.60 8.26 -3.80
CA GLU A 323 34.09 7.55 -4.96
C GLU A 323 34.06 6.06 -4.59
N ILE A 324 33.02 5.65 -3.85
CA ILE A 324 32.88 4.28 -3.38
C ILE A 324 31.82 3.54 -4.20
N ASN A 325 31.90 2.23 -4.24
CA ASN A 325 30.90 1.35 -4.85
C ASN A 325 30.49 0.30 -3.83
N LEU A 326 29.22 -0.05 -3.84
CA LEU A 326 28.63 -1.07 -3.00
C LEU A 326 28.16 -2.24 -3.86
N LYS A 327 28.50 -3.45 -3.45
CA LYS A 327 27.98 -4.70 -3.99
C LYS A 327 27.52 -5.60 -2.85
N TRP A 328 26.55 -6.46 -3.14
CA TRP A 328 26.16 -7.54 -2.26
C TRP A 328 26.58 -8.87 -2.86
N GLU A 329 27.43 -9.61 -2.14
CA GLU A 329 27.91 -10.92 -2.54
C GLU A 329 27.90 -11.86 -1.33
N ASN A 330 27.27 -13.03 -1.47
CA ASN A 330 27.26 -14.12 -0.48
C ASN A 330 26.92 -13.66 0.95
N GLY A 331 25.84 -12.89 1.10
CA GLY A 331 25.37 -12.44 2.41
C GLY A 331 26.17 -11.28 3.04
N ARG A 332 27.04 -10.60 2.28
CA ARG A 332 27.89 -9.51 2.77
C ARG A 332 27.99 -8.35 1.80
N TYR A 333 28.15 -7.14 2.35
CA TYR A 333 28.45 -5.95 1.57
C TYR A 333 29.93 -5.90 1.21
N LEU A 334 30.24 -5.77 -0.08
CA LEU A 334 31.57 -5.48 -0.59
C LEU A 334 31.63 -3.99 -0.95
N ILE A 335 32.53 -3.27 -0.29
CA ILE A 335 32.75 -1.84 -0.48
C ILE A 335 34.12 -1.65 -1.12
N TYR A 336 34.20 -0.95 -2.23
CA TYR A 336 35.46 -0.70 -2.91
C TYR A 336 35.45 0.64 -3.61
N GLY A 337 36.61 1.26 -3.75
CA GLY A 337 36.74 2.56 -4.41
C GLY A 337 37.86 3.39 -3.81
N ASP A 338 37.85 4.67 -4.16
CA ASP A 338 38.91 5.61 -3.85
C ASP A 338 38.34 6.79 -3.08
N ILE A 339 39.07 7.23 -2.06
CA ILE A 339 38.76 8.44 -1.31
C ILE A 339 39.91 9.41 -1.49
N ASN A 340 39.63 10.51 -2.19
CA ASN A 340 40.60 11.55 -2.50
C ASN A 340 40.45 12.69 -1.50
N VAL A 341 41.51 12.95 -0.72
CA VAL A 341 41.54 13.97 0.33
C VAL A 341 42.53 15.06 -0.06
N LYS A 342 42.04 16.29 -0.17
CA LYS A 342 42.85 17.46 -0.51
C LYS A 342 43.31 18.18 0.76
N ARG A 343 44.60 18.47 0.89
CA ARG A 343 45.17 19.16 2.06
C ARG A 343 45.05 20.69 1.96
N LYS A 344 44.80 21.35 3.10
CA LYS A 344 44.83 22.81 3.20
C LYS A 344 46.24 23.36 2.92
N LYS A 345 46.34 24.29 1.96
CA LYS A 345 47.56 25.05 1.66
C LYS A 345 47.48 26.46 2.25
N ILE A 346 48.57 26.96 2.82
CA ILE A 346 48.71 28.39 3.18
C ILE A 346 49.93 28.94 2.47
N LEU A 347 49.73 30.00 1.67
CA LEU A 347 50.80 30.67 0.92
C LEU A 347 51.65 29.70 0.07
N GLY A 348 51.01 28.67 -0.52
CA GLY A 348 51.67 27.67 -1.36
C GLY A 348 52.40 26.56 -0.60
N ILE A 349 52.46 26.61 0.74
CA ILE A 349 53.11 25.62 1.60
C ILE A 349 52.03 24.74 2.27
N ILE A 350 52.22 23.42 2.25
CA ILE A 350 51.30 22.44 2.88
C ILE A 350 51.35 22.64 4.40
N LYS A 351 50.22 23.01 5.01
CA LYS A 351 50.16 23.55 6.38
C LYS A 351 50.38 22.49 7.47
N LYS A 352 49.98 21.24 7.23
CA LYS A 352 50.06 20.12 8.18
C LYS A 352 49.99 18.80 7.42
N ASN A 353 50.73 17.81 7.91
CA ASN A 353 50.60 16.44 7.42
C ASN A 353 49.26 15.90 7.94
N VAL A 354 48.32 15.59 7.05
CA VAL A 354 47.08 14.89 7.42
C VAL A 354 47.46 13.46 7.74
N ASP A 355 47.19 13.00 8.96
CA ASP A 355 47.46 11.62 9.36
C ASP A 355 46.49 10.67 8.62
N PRO A 356 47.00 9.80 7.73
CA PRO A 356 46.15 8.85 7.02
C PRO A 356 45.37 7.92 7.96
N SER A 357 45.90 7.68 9.17
CA SER A 357 45.28 6.80 10.17
C SER A 357 43.98 7.39 10.71
N LEU A 358 43.92 8.71 10.88
CA LEU A 358 42.69 9.41 11.32
C LEU A 358 41.62 9.36 10.23
N ILE A 359 42.01 9.56 8.97
CA ILE A 359 41.10 9.45 7.83
C ILE A 359 40.52 8.04 7.74
N LYS A 360 41.39 7.02 7.83
CA LYS A 360 40.98 5.61 7.84
C LYS A 360 40.03 5.29 8.99
N PHE A 361 40.30 5.80 10.18
CA PHE A 361 39.46 5.59 11.36
C PHE A 361 38.05 6.16 11.18
N GLU A 362 37.92 7.38 10.65
CA GLU A 362 36.61 7.97 10.38
C GLU A 362 35.85 7.21 9.27
N ILE A 363 36.53 6.79 8.19
CA ILE A 363 35.95 5.94 7.14
C ILE A 363 35.38 4.66 7.76
N ASP A 364 36.18 3.96 8.57
CA ASP A 364 35.77 2.72 9.22
C ASP A 364 34.58 2.93 10.16
N ASN A 365 34.54 4.05 10.89
CA ASN A 365 33.41 4.36 11.78
C ASN A 365 32.12 4.62 11.02
N VAL A 366 32.19 5.38 9.91
CA VAL A 366 31.03 5.65 9.07
C VAL A 366 30.49 4.34 8.49
N ILE A 367 31.37 3.49 7.96
CA ILE A 367 30.96 2.20 7.39
C ILE A 367 30.31 1.30 8.47
N LYS A 368 30.93 1.17 9.65
CA LYS A 368 30.40 0.34 10.75
C LYS A 368 29.05 0.80 11.27
N LYS A 369 28.77 2.11 11.20
CA LYS A 369 27.49 2.67 11.61
C LYS A 369 26.34 2.19 10.73
N HIS A 370 26.62 1.99 9.44
CA HIS A 370 25.60 1.62 8.44
C HIS A 370 25.59 0.13 8.11
N LEU A 371 26.71 -0.57 8.26
CA LEU A 371 26.89 -1.95 7.79
C LEU A 371 27.41 -2.87 8.89
N ALA A 372 26.63 -3.92 9.20
CA ALA A 372 27.00 -4.92 10.22
C ALA A 372 27.95 -6.00 9.69
N LYS A 373 27.81 -6.41 8.42
CA LYS A 373 28.64 -7.44 7.76
C LYS A 373 29.17 -6.92 6.43
N TYR A 374 30.42 -6.47 6.42
CA TYR A 374 31.03 -5.89 5.22
C TYR A 374 32.50 -6.27 5.06
N THR A 375 32.98 -6.15 3.83
CA THR A 375 34.40 -6.16 3.45
C THR A 375 34.70 -4.84 2.76
N SER A 376 35.70 -4.11 3.26
CA SER A 376 36.11 -2.82 2.71
C SER A 376 37.46 -2.94 2.00
N ARG A 377 37.52 -2.44 0.77
CA ARG A 377 38.72 -2.31 -0.07
C ARG A 377 38.79 -0.87 -0.61
N ILE A 378 38.92 0.07 0.31
CA ILE A 378 38.98 1.48 0.00
C ILE A 378 40.44 1.94 -0.01
N SER A 379 40.86 2.58 -1.10
CA SER A 379 42.13 3.27 -1.21
C SER A 379 41.98 4.72 -0.75
N ILE A 380 42.95 5.24 -0.01
CA ILE A 380 42.95 6.62 0.47
C ILE A 380 44.10 7.36 -0.19
N ASN A 381 43.77 8.33 -1.04
CA ASN A 381 44.73 9.17 -1.73
C ASN A 381 44.72 10.55 -1.07
N ILE A 382 45.90 11.05 -0.67
CA ILE A 382 46.02 12.35 0.00
C ILE A 382 46.91 13.26 -0.83
N GLU A 383 46.34 14.36 -1.34
CA GLU A 383 46.97 15.33 -2.24
C GLU A 383 47.31 16.68 -1.59
#